data_AF-A0A6H0ZHC8-F1
#
_entry.id   AF-A0A6H0ZHC8-F1
#
_cell.length_a   1.000
_cell.length_b   1.000
_cell.length_c   1.000
_cell.angle_alpha   90.00
_cell.angle_beta   90.00
_cell.angle_gamma   90.00
#
_symmetry.space_group_name_H-M   'P 1'
#
loop_
_entity.id
_entity.type
_entity.pdbx_description
1 polymer ?
#
loop_
_entity_poly.entity_id
_entity_poly.type
_entity_poly.pdbx_seq_one_letter_code
_entity_poly.pdbx_strand_id
1 'polypeptide(L)'
;MTKNAKHIAEDLLAQAHHLGEQSSEFPEYQARNDSAEKEINELATLFDNDDVDADLLAEFNDLFEDDAETKGWQGYKRTLESVGFDGHFDSAEDFLAAAILEMKTRSFA
;
A
#
# COMPACT_ATOMS: atom_id res chain seq x y z
N MET A 1 -2.36 14.54 11.95
CA MET A 1 -1.14 14.23 12.74
C MET A 1 -0.38 13.23 11.89
N THR A 2 0.76 13.60 11.28
CA THR A 2 1.41 12.74 10.27
C THR A 2 1.74 11.38 10.89
N LYS A 3 1.25 10.30 10.28
CA LYS A 3 1.59 8.94 10.73
C LYS A 3 3.10 8.76 10.58
N ASN A 4 3.79 8.35 11.64
CA ASN A 4 5.20 7.97 11.55
C ASN A 4 5.32 6.65 10.75
N ALA A 5 6.43 6.46 10.02
CA ALA A 5 6.74 5.29 9.20
C ALA A 5 6.41 3.95 9.89
N LYS A 6 6.69 3.82 11.20
CA LYS A 6 6.33 2.61 11.96
C LYS A 6 4.84 2.32 12.03
N HIS A 7 4.02 3.35 12.21
CA HIS A 7 2.57 3.18 12.26
C HIS A 7 2.01 2.85 10.88
N ILE A 8 2.62 3.38 9.82
CA ILE A 8 2.32 3.00 8.43
C ILE A 8 2.63 1.52 8.22
N ALA A 9 3.81 1.05 8.64
CA ALA A 9 4.20 -0.35 8.54
C ALA A 9 3.23 -1.29 9.27
N GLU A 10 2.83 -0.97 10.50
CA GLU A 10 1.83 -1.75 11.25
C GLU A 10 0.49 -1.87 10.52
N ASP A 11 0.01 -0.77 9.94
CA ASP A 11 -1.24 -0.76 9.19
C ASP A 11 -1.17 -1.56 7.88
N LEU A 12 0.01 -1.60 7.25
CA LEU A 12 0.28 -2.39 6.04
C LEU A 12 0.38 -3.89 6.37
N LEU A 13 1.05 -4.25 7.48
CA LEU A 13 1.10 -5.65 7.95
C LEU A 13 -0.30 -6.18 8.27
N ALA A 14 -1.14 -5.38 8.92
CA ALA A 14 -2.53 -5.76 9.16
C ALA A 14 -3.32 -5.98 7.86
N GLN A 15 -3.03 -5.19 6.82
CA GLN A 15 -3.65 -5.34 5.49
C GLN A 15 -3.16 -6.60 4.77
N ALA A 16 -1.86 -6.87 4.78
CA ALA A 16 -1.29 -8.08 4.19
C ALA A 16 -1.83 -9.34 4.88
N HIS A 17 -1.88 -9.34 6.22
CA HIS A 17 -2.48 -10.43 6.98
C HIS A 17 -3.95 -10.68 6.58
N HIS A 18 -4.74 -9.61 6.41
CA HIS A 18 -6.11 -9.74 5.96
C HIS A 18 -6.22 -10.40 4.57
N LEU A 19 -5.32 -10.07 3.64
CA LEU A 19 -5.28 -10.71 2.33
C LEU A 19 -4.92 -12.20 2.42
N GLY A 20 -3.98 -12.57 3.29
CA GLY A 20 -3.62 -13.97 3.53
C GLY A 20 -4.76 -14.80 4.15
N GLU A 21 -5.56 -14.18 5.05
CA GLU A 21 -6.80 -14.78 5.55
C GLU A 21 -7.79 -15.03 4.39
N GLN A 22 -7.99 -14.03 3.53
CA GLN A 22 -8.87 -14.16 2.37
C GLN A 22 -8.39 -15.17 1.34
N SER A 23 -7.08 -15.30 1.11
CA SER A 23 -6.48 -16.34 0.27
C SER A 23 -6.85 -17.75 0.75
N SER A 24 -6.89 -17.94 2.06
CA SER A 24 -7.24 -19.21 2.69
C SER A 24 -8.75 -19.49 2.64
N GLU A 25 -9.57 -18.44 2.75
CA GLU A 25 -11.03 -18.55 2.76
C GLU A 25 -11.64 -18.67 1.34
N PHE A 26 -11.03 -18.03 0.34
CA PHE A 26 -11.53 -17.95 -1.04
C PHE A 26 -10.48 -18.41 -2.07
N PRO A 27 -10.31 -19.73 -2.30
CA PRO A 27 -9.29 -20.28 -3.19
C PRO A 27 -9.34 -19.75 -4.63
N GLU A 28 -10.53 -19.35 -5.12
CA GLU A 28 -10.70 -18.74 -6.44
C GLU A 28 -9.99 -17.39 -6.59
N TYR A 29 -9.64 -16.76 -5.47
CA TYR A 29 -8.94 -15.47 -5.40
C TYR A 29 -7.54 -15.59 -4.80
N GLN A 30 -7.11 -16.80 -4.45
CA GLN A 30 -5.83 -17.04 -3.78
C GLN A 30 -4.66 -16.40 -4.51
N ALA A 31 -4.48 -16.66 -5.82
CA ALA A 31 -3.32 -16.17 -6.55
C ALA A 31 -3.21 -14.64 -6.58
N ARG A 32 -4.32 -13.92 -6.72
CA ARG A 32 -4.30 -12.45 -6.68
C ARG A 32 -4.05 -11.92 -5.27
N ASN A 33 -4.67 -12.53 -4.26
CA ASN A 33 -4.54 -12.12 -2.88
C ASN A 33 -3.11 -12.36 -2.36
N ASP A 34 -2.52 -13.52 -2.69
CA ASP A 34 -1.13 -13.85 -2.38
C ASP A 34 -0.15 -12.86 -3.07
N SER A 35 -0.46 -12.44 -4.29
CA SER A 35 0.32 -11.42 -5.01
C SER A 35 0.32 -10.08 -4.29
N ALA A 36 -0.86 -9.54 -3.99
CA ALA A 36 -0.96 -8.26 -3.28
C ALA A 36 -0.43 -8.35 -1.85
N GLU A 37 -0.67 -9.45 -1.13
CA GLU A 37 -0.12 -9.69 0.19
C GLU A 37 1.41 -9.56 0.20
N LYS A 38 2.08 -10.20 -0.78
CA LYS A 38 3.53 -10.15 -0.90
C LYS A 38 4.04 -8.72 -1.10
N GLU A 39 3.51 -8.00 -2.08
CA GLU A 39 3.94 -6.62 -2.38
C GLU A 39 3.70 -5.68 -1.17
N ILE A 40 2.57 -5.84 -0.48
CA ILE A 40 2.25 -5.04 0.71
C ILE A 40 3.17 -5.39 1.89
N ASN A 41 3.55 -6.66 2.08
CA ASN A 41 4.51 -7.06 3.10
C ASN A 41 5.92 -6.49 2.83
N GLU A 42 6.36 -6.49 1.58
CA GLU A 42 7.64 -5.89 1.18
C GLU A 42 7.62 -4.37 1.41
N LEU A 43 6.51 -3.70 1.08
CA LEU A 43 6.32 -2.29 1.38
C LEU A 43 6.30 -2.00 2.89
N ALA A 44 5.64 -2.83 3.69
CA ALA A 44 5.64 -2.68 5.14
C ALA A 44 7.05 -2.76 5.72
N THR A 45 7.88 -3.66 5.19
CA THR A 45 9.30 -3.81 5.58
C THR A 45 10.10 -2.56 5.25
N LEU A 46 9.89 -1.97 4.07
CA LEU A 46 10.54 -0.73 3.65
C LEU A 46 10.22 0.43 4.61
N PHE A 47 8.95 0.58 5.00
CA PHE A 47 8.53 1.58 5.98
C PHE A 47 9.04 1.31 7.40
N ASP A 48 9.08 0.05 7.86
CA ASP A 48 9.56 -0.28 9.22
C ASP A 48 11.06 -0.02 9.38
N ASN A 49 11.83 -0.22 8.31
CA ASN A 49 13.27 0.05 8.28
C ASN A 49 13.62 1.54 8.08
N ASP A 50 12.64 2.40 7.79
CA ASP A 50 12.86 3.81 7.40
C ASP A 50 13.74 3.93 6.13
N ASP A 51 13.62 2.95 5.22
CA ASP A 51 14.43 2.80 4.01
C ASP A 51 13.75 3.38 2.76
N VAL A 52 12.62 4.06 2.90
CA VAL A 52 11.88 4.66 1.77
C VAL A 52 12.68 5.83 1.21
N ASP A 53 12.87 5.88 -0.12
CA ASP A 53 13.42 7.06 -0.78
C ASP A 53 12.70 8.35 -0.36
N ALA A 54 13.49 9.40 -0.10
CA ALA A 54 12.98 10.64 0.50
C ALA A 54 11.99 11.39 -0.40
N ASP A 55 12.18 11.33 -1.73
CA ASP A 55 11.27 11.99 -2.68
C ASP A 55 9.95 11.20 -2.75
N LEU A 56 10.00 9.86 -2.76
CA LEU A 56 8.81 9.01 -2.68
C LEU A 56 8.05 9.18 -1.35
N LEU A 57 8.76 9.30 -0.23
CA LEU A 57 8.16 9.55 1.07
C LEU A 57 7.47 10.92 1.12
N ALA A 58 8.06 11.95 0.52
CA ALA A 58 7.44 13.26 0.39
C ALA A 58 6.15 13.18 -0.44
N GLU A 59 6.22 12.55 -1.62
CA GLU A 59 5.03 12.34 -2.47
C GLU A 59 3.92 11.55 -1.78
N PHE A 60 4.30 10.53 -1.00
CA PHE A 60 3.36 9.76 -0.20
C PHE A 60 2.69 10.63 0.86
N ASN A 61 3.45 11.44 1.61
CA ASN A 61 2.90 12.30 2.65
C ASN A 61 1.97 13.38 2.07
N ASP A 62 2.30 13.94 0.91
CA ASP A 62 1.47 14.93 0.20
C ASP A 62 0.06 14.39 -0.09
N LEU A 63 -0.12 13.07 -0.26
CA LEU A 63 -1.44 12.46 -0.47
C LEU A 63 -2.36 12.57 0.75
N PHE A 64 -1.81 12.78 1.94
CA PHE A 64 -2.54 12.75 3.22
C PHE A 64 -2.45 14.07 4.01
N GLU A 65 -1.82 15.12 3.46
CA GLU A 65 -1.74 16.43 4.13
C GLU A 65 -3.08 17.18 4.18
N ASP A 66 -4.02 16.90 3.27
CA ASP A 66 -5.38 17.45 3.32
C ASP A 66 -6.29 16.61 4.26
N ASP A 67 -7.07 17.29 5.10
CA ASP A 67 -7.81 16.88 6.33
C ASP A 67 -8.84 15.71 6.20
N ALA A 68 -8.71 14.88 5.16
CA ALA A 68 -9.46 13.66 4.90
C ALA A 68 -8.68 12.38 5.26
N GLU A 69 -7.75 12.44 6.22
CA GLU A 69 -6.81 11.36 6.62
C GLU A 69 -7.45 9.96 6.63
N THR A 70 -8.64 9.79 7.23
CA THR A 70 -9.30 8.48 7.32
C THR A 70 -9.85 7.96 5.99
N LYS A 71 -10.40 8.83 5.14
CA LYS A 71 -10.92 8.45 3.82
C LYS A 71 -9.79 8.22 2.83
N GLY A 72 -8.76 9.07 2.88
CA GLY A 72 -7.53 8.91 2.11
C GLY A 72 -6.85 7.58 2.42
N TRP A 73 -6.74 7.23 3.71
CA TRP A 73 -6.10 5.97 4.13
C TRP A 73 -6.81 4.71 3.64
N GLN A 74 -8.14 4.69 3.73
CA GLN A 74 -8.94 3.57 3.22
C GLN A 74 -8.89 3.49 1.68
N GLY A 75 -8.85 4.63 0.99
CA GLY A 75 -8.65 4.68 -0.45
C GLY A 75 -7.27 4.17 -0.86
N TYR A 76 -6.24 4.49 -0.09
CA TYR A 76 -4.88 4.02 -0.31
C TYR A 76 -4.76 2.51 -0.14
N LYS A 77 -5.30 1.92 0.93
CA LYS A 77 -5.30 0.46 1.14
C LYS A 77 -5.94 -0.30 -0.02
N ARG A 78 -7.10 0.16 -0.51
CA ARG A 78 -7.75 -0.42 -1.70
C ARG A 78 -6.95 -0.25 -2.98
N THR A 79 -6.18 0.83 -3.08
CA THR A 79 -5.32 1.07 -4.23
C THR A 79 -4.14 0.12 -4.22
N LEU A 80 -3.51 -0.11 -3.06
CA LEU A 80 -2.46 -1.12 -2.90
C LEU A 80 -2.95 -2.51 -3.28
N GLU A 81 -4.15 -2.91 -2.83
CA GLU A 81 -4.77 -4.18 -3.23
C GLU A 81 -4.93 -4.26 -4.75
N SER A 82 -5.56 -3.25 -5.37
CA SER A 82 -5.80 -3.22 -6.81
C SER A 82 -4.49 -3.30 -7.61
N VAL A 83 -3.49 -2.51 -7.23
CA VAL A 83 -2.18 -2.46 -7.91
C VAL A 83 -1.43 -3.78 -7.72
N GLY A 84 -1.46 -4.37 -6.52
CA GLY A 84 -0.81 -5.65 -6.22
C GLY A 84 -1.53 -6.88 -6.81
N PHE A 85 -2.83 -6.77 -7.12
CA PHE A 85 -3.57 -7.80 -7.86
C PHE A 85 -3.17 -7.85 -9.34
N ASP A 86 -2.94 -6.68 -9.94
CA ASP A 86 -2.78 -6.54 -11.39
C ASP A 86 -1.31 -6.46 -11.84
N GLY A 87 -0.37 -6.30 -10.90
CA GLY A 87 1.04 -6.07 -11.18
C GLY A 87 2.00 -6.86 -10.29
N HIS A 88 3.23 -7.01 -10.80
CA HIS A 88 4.40 -7.42 -10.04
C HIS A 88 5.47 -6.35 -10.23
N PHE A 89 6.16 -6.02 -9.15
CA PHE A 89 7.10 -4.91 -9.14
C PHE A 89 8.53 -5.40 -8.88
N ASP A 90 9.51 -4.70 -9.45
CA ASP A 90 10.92 -5.05 -9.27
C ASP A 90 11.41 -4.70 -7.85
N SER A 91 10.72 -3.76 -7.18
CA SER A 91 10.98 -3.33 -5.81
C SER A 91 9.72 -2.82 -5.10
N ALA A 92 9.77 -2.77 -3.76
CA ALA A 92 8.73 -2.14 -2.95
C ALA A 92 8.54 -0.64 -3.24
N GLU A 93 9.60 0.04 -3.68
CA GLU A 93 9.54 1.45 -4.09
C GLU A 93 8.80 1.62 -5.42
N ASP A 94 9.02 0.72 -6.39
CA ASP A 94 8.26 0.72 -7.65
C ASP A 94 6.77 0.46 -7.40
N PHE A 95 6.45 -0.44 -6.47
CA PHE A 95 5.08 -0.67 -6.02
C PHE A 95 4.46 0.57 -5.36
N LEU A 96 5.19 1.22 -4.45
CA LEU A 96 4.76 2.47 -3.80
C LEU A 96 4.50 3.56 -4.84
N ALA A 97 5.42 3.75 -5.78
CA ALA A 97 5.30 4.74 -6.86
C ALA A 97 4.06 4.47 -7.73
N ALA A 98 3.79 3.21 -8.08
CA ALA A 98 2.60 2.83 -8.83
C ALA A 98 1.31 3.12 -8.05
N ALA A 99 1.28 2.85 -6.74
CA ALA A 99 0.14 3.14 -5.89
C ALA A 99 -0.12 4.64 -5.74
N ILE A 100 0.94 5.46 -5.58
CA ILE A 100 0.85 6.92 -5.55
C ILE A 100 0.28 7.45 -6.88
N LEU A 101 0.80 6.94 -8.00
CA LEU A 101 0.33 7.33 -9.33
C LEU A 101 -1.16 7.02 -9.50
N GLU A 102 -1.61 5.82 -9.12
CA GLU A 102 -3.01 5.40 -9.21
C GLU A 102 -3.93 6.22 -8.29
N MET A 103 -3.48 6.60 -7.10
CA MET A 103 -4.21 7.50 -6.21
C MET A 103 -4.38 8.90 -6.83
N LYS A 104 -3.32 9.43 -7.45
CA LYS A 104 -3.34 10.73 -8.13
C LYS A 104 -4.29 10.69 -9.32
N THR A 105 -4.23 9.67 -10.18
CA THR A 105 -5.11 9.56 -11.36
C THR A 105 -6.59 9.47 -10.97
N ARG A 106 -6.92 8.71 -9.92
CA ARG A 106 -8.30 8.59 -9.40
C ARG A 106 -8.83 9.88 -8.76
N SER A 107 -7.95 10.72 -8.23
CA SER A 107 -8.36 12.01 -7.63
C SER A 107 -8.70 13.08 -8.67
N PHE A 108 -8.29 12.90 -9.93
CA PHE A 108 -8.59 13.80 -11.05
C PHE A 108 -9.67 13.26 -12.01
N ALA A 109 -10.26 12.10 -11.73
CA ALA A 109 -11.33 11.47 -12.51
C ALA A 109 -12.71 11.78 -11.93
#